data_AF-A0A0Q4XJA9-F1
#
_entry.id   AF-A0A0Q4XJA9-F1
#
_cell.length_a   1.000
_cell.length_b   1.000
_cell.length_c   1.000
_cell.angle_alpha   90.00
_cell.angle_beta   90.00
_cell.angle_gamma   90.00
#
_symmetry.space_group_name_H-M   'P 1'
#
loop_
_entity.id
_entity.type
_entity.pdbx_description
1 polymer ?
#
loop_
_entity_poly.entity_id
_entity_poly.type
_entity_poly.pdbx_seq_one_letter_code
_entity_poly.pdbx_strand_id
1 'polypeptide(L)'
;MSAEEQRKADLGRCSGYGYAPGSEGFATCMMDIDQNRERIRAERSLQLQADLAVQNRQREAQADLYRSLSQQRIGDKSLPVCGAASGGGLDGRTGYWYGKDCRSR
;
A
#
# COMPACT_ATOMS: atom_id res chain seq x y z
N MET A 1 13.18 1.75 -18.73
CA MET A 1 13.55 0.61 -19.59
C MET A 1 12.31 0.17 -20.32
N SER A 2 12.32 0.24 -21.64
CA SER A 2 11.22 -0.22 -22.49
C SER A 2 11.17 -1.76 -22.54
N ALA A 3 10.06 -2.31 -23.04
CA ALA A 3 9.92 -3.75 -23.24
C ALA A 3 10.96 -4.30 -24.24
N GLU A 4 11.32 -3.50 -25.25
CA GLU A 4 12.31 -3.87 -26.26
C GLU A 4 13.74 -3.86 -25.69
N GLU A 5 14.08 -2.84 -24.90
CA GLU A 5 15.37 -2.77 -24.20
C GLU A 5 15.54 -3.94 -23.24
N GLN A 6 14.47 -4.30 -22.52
CA GLN A 6 14.45 -5.44 -21.63
C GLN A 6 14.68 -6.74 -22.39
N ARG A 7 13.91 -6.99 -23.44
CA ARG A 7 14.05 -8.17 -24.29
C ARG A 7 15.47 -8.27 -24.83
N LYS A 8 16.05 -7.17 -25.31
CA LYS A 8 17.45 -7.16 -25.81
C LYS A 8 18.45 -7.54 -24.71
N ALA A 9 18.26 -7.05 -23.48
CA ALA A 9 19.09 -7.41 -22.34
C ALA A 9 18.96 -8.90 -21.98
N ASP A 10 17.75 -9.46 -22.02
CA ASP A 10 17.51 -10.88 -21.75
C ASP A 10 18.15 -11.77 -22.81
N LEU A 11 17.97 -11.42 -24.09
CA LEU A 11 18.60 -12.12 -25.21
C LEU A 11 20.13 -12.12 -25.06
N GLY A 12 20.71 -10.96 -24.71
CA GLY A 12 22.14 -10.84 -24.44
C GLY A 12 22.59 -11.68 -23.24
N ARG A 13 21.79 -11.73 -22.17
CA ARG A 13 22.09 -12.55 -20.99
C ARG A 13 22.12 -14.03 -21.33
N CYS A 14 21.10 -14.55 -22.02
CA CYS A 14 21.07 -15.97 -22.41
C CYS A 14 22.18 -16.33 -23.40
N SER A 15 22.47 -15.45 -24.37
CA SER A 15 23.61 -15.64 -25.28
C SER A 15 24.94 -15.64 -24.52
N GLY A 16 25.08 -14.80 -23.49
CA GLY A 16 26.27 -14.73 -22.63
C GLY A 16 26.53 -15.98 -21.80
N TYR A 17 25.51 -16.80 -21.55
CA TYR A 17 25.66 -18.14 -20.95
C TYR A 17 25.98 -19.24 -21.97
N GLY A 18 26.14 -18.89 -23.25
CA GLY A 18 26.50 -19.82 -24.32
C GLY A 18 25.31 -20.50 -25.01
N TYR A 19 24.07 -20.12 -24.69
CA TYR A 19 22.91 -20.65 -25.38
C TYR A 19 22.77 -20.00 -26.76
N ALA A 20 22.69 -20.82 -27.81
CA ALA A 20 22.48 -20.32 -29.17
C ALA A 20 21.01 -19.91 -29.37
N PRO A 21 20.72 -18.73 -29.96
CA PRO A 21 19.34 -18.35 -30.30
C PRO A 21 18.64 -19.43 -31.13
N GLY A 22 17.39 -19.76 -30.75
CA GLY A 22 16.61 -20.83 -31.39
C GLY A 22 16.87 -22.23 -30.86
N SER A 23 17.84 -22.42 -29.96
CA SER A 23 18.01 -23.68 -29.23
C SER A 23 17.00 -23.82 -28.09
N GLU A 24 16.74 -25.06 -27.68
CA GLU A 24 15.93 -25.36 -26.50
C GLU A 24 16.50 -24.70 -25.24
N GLY A 25 17.81 -24.79 -25.02
CA GLY A 25 18.46 -24.16 -23.86
C GLY A 25 18.28 -22.64 -23.82
N PHE A 26 18.24 -21.99 -24.98
CA PHE A 26 17.95 -20.56 -25.06
C PHE A 26 16.50 -20.24 -24.68
N ALA A 27 15.54 -21.05 -25.17
CA ALA A 27 14.14 -20.92 -24.79
C ALA A 27 13.94 -21.11 -23.27
N THR A 28 14.58 -22.12 -22.69
CA THR A 28 14.56 -22.37 -21.24
C THR A 28 15.14 -21.20 -20.46
N CYS A 29 16.31 -20.68 -20.85
CA CYS A 29 16.88 -19.50 -20.21
C CYS A 29 15.94 -18.29 -20.23
N MET A 30 15.31 -18.01 -21.37
CA MET A 30 14.35 -16.91 -21.49
C MET A 30 13.12 -17.13 -20.59
N MET A 31 12.57 -18.35 -20.57
CA MET A 31 11.45 -18.69 -19.68
C MET A 31 11.80 -18.52 -18.20
N ASP A 32 13.00 -18.96 -17.78
CA ASP A 32 13.46 -18.82 -16.40
C ASP A 32 13.56 -17.35 -15.98
N ILE A 33 14.07 -16.49 -16.87
CA ILE A 33 14.14 -15.05 -16.62
C ILE A 33 12.74 -14.45 -16.44
N ASP A 34 11.80 -14.81 -17.31
CA ASP A 34 10.42 -14.33 -17.23
C ASP A 34 9.72 -14.79 -15.96
N GLN A 35 9.81 -16.08 -15.63
CA GLN A 35 9.25 -16.66 -14.40
C GLN A 35 9.85 -16.00 -13.15
N ASN A 36 11.16 -15.79 -13.13
CA ASN A 36 11.81 -15.09 -12.01
C ASN A 36 11.31 -13.65 -11.87
N ARG A 37 11.06 -12.96 -12.99
CA ARG A 37 10.47 -11.62 -12.98
C ARG A 37 9.04 -11.62 -12.46
N GLU A 38 8.22 -12.59 -12.85
CA GLU A 38 6.86 -12.75 -12.34
C GLU A 38 6.86 -13.00 -10.83
N ARG A 39 7.75 -13.88 -10.35
CA ARG A 39 7.91 -14.15 -8.92
C ARG A 39 8.26 -12.88 -8.13
N ILE A 40 9.24 -12.10 -8.60
CA ILE A 40 9.63 -10.83 -7.96
C ILE A 40 8.45 -9.85 -7.93
N ARG A 41 7.67 -9.76 -9.02
CA ARG A 41 6.48 -8.89 -9.08
C ARG A 41 5.40 -9.35 -8.10
N ALA A 42 5.17 -10.65 -8.00
CA ALA A 42 4.21 -11.24 -7.06
C ALA A 42 4.62 -10.97 -5.61
N GLU A 43 5.88 -11.22 -5.25
CA GLU A 43 6.44 -10.92 -3.93
C GLU A 43 6.28 -9.45 -3.57
N ARG A 44 6.62 -8.53 -4.49
CA ARG A 44 6.45 -7.09 -4.26
C ARG A 44 4.99 -6.69 -4.08
N SER A 45 4.07 -7.30 -4.83
CA SER A 45 2.63 -7.05 -4.68
C SER A 45 2.13 -7.50 -3.31
N LEU A 46 2.55 -8.67 -2.85
CA LEU A 46 2.21 -9.18 -1.51
C LEU A 46 2.75 -8.27 -0.40
N GLN A 47 3.99 -7.79 -0.53
CA GLN A 47 4.57 -6.83 0.42
C GLN A 47 3.77 -5.52 0.46
N LEU A 48 3.44 -4.94 -0.69
CA LEU A 48 2.64 -3.73 -0.76
C LEU A 48 1.27 -3.91 -0.10
N GLN A 49 0.62 -5.06 -0.33
CA GLN A 49 -0.67 -5.37 0.30
C GLN A 49 -0.55 -5.47 1.82
N ALA A 50 0.50 -6.12 2.33
CA ALA A 50 0.76 -6.23 3.75
C ALA A 50 1.01 -4.84 4.40
N ASP A 51 1.81 -3.99 3.76
CA ASP A 51 2.09 -2.64 4.23
C ASP A 51 0.82 -1.78 4.27
N LEU A 52 0.00 -1.85 3.22
CA LEU A 52 -1.29 -1.16 3.17
C LEU A 52 -2.24 -1.65 4.28
N ALA A 53 -2.26 -2.95 4.56
CA ALA A 53 -3.07 -3.51 5.64
C ALA A 53 -2.61 -3.04 7.02
N VAL A 54 -1.30 -2.91 7.26
CA VAL A 54 -0.76 -2.32 8.49
C VAL A 54 -1.16 -0.85 8.62
N GLN A 55 -0.99 -0.06 7.55
CA GLN A 55 -1.37 1.35 7.54
C GLN A 55 -2.88 1.55 7.78
N ASN A 56 -3.72 0.73 7.16
CA ASN A 56 -5.17 0.77 7.37
C ASN A 56 -5.53 0.53 8.85
N ARG A 57 -4.96 -0.52 9.46
CA ARG A 57 -5.18 -0.82 10.88
C ARG A 57 -4.73 0.31 11.80
N GLN A 58 -3.60 0.95 11.50
CA GLN A 58 -3.13 2.11 12.27
C GLN A 58 -4.09 3.31 12.15
N ARG A 59 -4.58 3.60 10.93
CA ARG A 59 -5.57 4.66 10.71
C ARG A 59 -6.89 4.39 11.43
N GLU A 60 -7.36 3.15 11.40
CA GLU A 60 -8.58 2.73 12.10
C GLU A 60 -8.43 2.88 13.62
N ALA A 61 -7.34 2.38 14.20
CA ALA A 61 -7.07 2.51 15.63
C ALA A 61 -6.97 3.99 16.07
N GLN A 62 -6.35 4.84 15.26
CA GLN A 62 -6.29 6.28 15.51
C GLN A 62 -7.68 6.93 15.43
N ALA A 63 -8.50 6.54 14.46
CA ALA A 63 -9.87 7.04 14.34
C ALA A 63 -10.73 6.65 15.55
N ASP A 64 -10.62 5.42 16.03
CA ASP A 64 -11.34 4.95 17.22
C ASP A 64 -10.88 5.68 18.49
N LEU A 65 -9.57 5.92 18.62
CA LEU A 65 -9.04 6.74 19.70
C LEU A 65 -9.62 8.17 19.66
N TYR A 66 -9.61 8.82 18.51
CA TYR A 66 -10.14 10.19 18.41
C TYR A 66 -11.65 10.25 18.62
N ARG A 67 -12.39 9.23 18.19
CA ARG A 67 -13.83 9.11 18.45
C ARG A 67 -14.11 9.01 19.94
N SER A 68 -13.39 8.13 20.66
CA SER A 68 -13.59 7.96 22.11
C SER A 68 -13.18 9.22 22.89
N LEU A 69 -12.05 9.84 22.55
CA LEU A 69 -11.58 11.07 23.22
C LEU A 69 -12.54 12.24 23.00
N SER A 70 -13.02 12.47 21.77
CA SER A 70 -13.93 13.58 21.51
C SER A 70 -15.26 13.41 22.25
N GLN A 71 -15.75 12.17 22.41
CA GLN A 71 -16.93 11.85 23.20
C GLN A 71 -16.71 12.08 24.71
N GLN A 72 -15.55 11.69 25.25
CA GLN A 72 -15.22 11.92 26.66
C GLN A 72 -15.14 13.41 27.03
N ARG A 73 -14.89 14.28 26.05
CA ARG A 73 -14.77 15.74 26.21
C ARG A 73 -16.09 16.49 26.02
N ILE A 74 -17.21 15.79 25.84
CA ILE A 74 -18.52 16.45 25.76
C ILE A 74 -18.74 17.30 27.01
N GLY A 75 -19.15 18.55 26.81
CA GLY A 75 -19.35 19.52 27.89
C GLY A 75 -18.11 20.32 28.29
N ASP A 76 -16.90 19.92 27.90
CA ASP A 76 -15.69 20.71 28.12
C ASP A 76 -15.67 21.93 27.18
N LYS A 77 -16.06 23.09 27.70
CA LYS A 77 -16.17 24.36 26.95
C LYS A 77 -14.81 24.95 26.54
N SER A 78 -13.69 24.44 27.06
CA SER A 78 -12.35 24.91 26.68
C SER A 78 -11.92 24.45 25.28
N LEU A 79 -12.49 23.36 24.79
CA LEU A 79 -12.19 22.80 23.47
C LEU A 79 -13.17 23.32 22.40
N PRO A 80 -12.84 23.25 21.10
CA PRO A 80 -13.83 23.48 20.03
C PRO A 80 -14.71 22.24 19.81
N VAL A 81 -15.90 22.42 19.22
CA VAL A 81 -16.68 21.29 18.68
C VAL A 81 -15.98 20.76 17.44
N CYS A 82 -15.89 19.45 17.31
CA CYS A 82 -15.27 18.81 16.14
C CYS A 82 -16.00 19.19 14.84
N GLY A 83 -15.23 19.35 13.77
CA GLY A 83 -15.70 19.60 12.42
C GLY A 83 -14.78 18.97 11.38
N ALA A 84 -15.01 19.26 10.10
CA ALA A 84 -14.24 18.67 9.00
C ALA A 84 -12.72 18.92 9.08
N ALA A 85 -12.30 20.02 9.71
CA ALA A 85 -10.89 20.38 9.86
C ALA A 85 -10.22 19.80 11.13
N SER A 86 -10.91 19.01 11.95
CA SER A 86 -10.41 18.57 13.27
C SER A 86 -9.41 17.41 13.23
N GLY A 87 -8.93 17.01 12.04
CA GLY A 87 -7.92 15.97 11.88
C GLY A 87 -8.38 14.55 12.24
N GLY A 88 -9.69 14.34 12.40
CA GLY A 88 -10.33 13.02 12.54
C GLY A 88 -11.27 12.76 11.37
N GLY A 89 -12.55 12.47 11.67
CA GLY A 89 -13.53 12.11 10.65
C GLY A 89 -14.97 12.34 11.10
N LEU A 90 -15.91 11.98 10.24
CA LEU A 90 -17.34 11.96 10.54
C LEU A 90 -17.74 10.55 10.96
N ASP A 91 -18.32 10.40 12.15
CA ASP A 91 -18.90 9.14 12.57
C ASP A 91 -20.24 8.94 11.84
N GLY A 92 -20.29 7.95 10.94
CA GLY A 92 -21.49 7.65 10.16
C GLY A 92 -22.68 7.16 10.98
N ARG A 93 -22.47 6.70 12.22
CA ARG A 93 -23.57 6.23 13.10
C ARG A 93 -24.26 7.39 13.81
N THR A 94 -23.47 8.34 14.29
CA THR A 94 -23.97 9.47 15.10
C THR A 94 -24.16 10.75 14.28
N GLY A 95 -23.52 10.84 13.11
CA GLY A 95 -23.49 12.05 12.30
C GLY A 95 -22.62 13.17 12.89
N TYR A 96 -21.82 12.86 13.92
CA TYR A 96 -20.95 13.83 14.58
C TYR A 96 -19.50 13.68 14.15
N TRP A 97 -18.83 14.82 14.01
CA TRP A 97 -17.39 14.85 13.78
C TRP A 97 -16.63 14.44 15.04
N TYR A 98 -15.47 13.83 14.85
CA TYR A 98 -14.48 13.52 15.89
C TYR A 98 -13.10 13.95 15.44
N GLY A 99 -12.17 14.13 16.40
CA GLY A 99 -10.83 14.61 16.11
C GLY A 99 -9.96 14.68 17.36
N LYS A 100 -8.66 14.93 17.16
CA LYS A 100 -7.64 14.82 18.20
C LYS A 100 -7.82 15.81 19.34
N ASP A 101 -8.15 17.06 19.03
CA ASP A 101 -8.11 18.21 19.95
C ASP A 101 -9.45 18.98 19.96
N CYS A 102 -10.55 18.24 19.90
CA CYS A 102 -11.92 18.78 19.91
C CYS A 102 -12.84 17.88 20.75
N ARG A 103 -14.05 18.37 21.01
CA ARG A 103 -15.16 17.62 21.63
C ARG A 103 -16.23 17.28 20.61
N SER A 104 -16.91 16.15 20.80
CA SER A 104 -18.13 15.84 20.07
C SER A 104 -19.27 16.77 20.52
N ARG A 105 -20.37 16.76 19.75
CA ARG A 105 -21.52 17.62 20.00
C ARG A 105 -22.38 17.11 21.14
#